data_AF-A0A4V2PIM7-F1
#
_entry.id   AF-A0A4V2PIM7-F1
#
_cell.length_a   1.000
_cell.length_b   1.000
_cell.length_c   1.000
_cell.angle_alpha   90.00
_cell.angle_beta   90.00
_cell.angle_gamma   90.00
#
_symmetry.space_group_name_H-M   'P 1'
#
loop_
_entity.id
_entity.type
_entity.pdbx_description
1 polymer ?
#
loop_
_entity_poly.entity_id
_entity_poly.type
_entity_poly.pdbx_seq_one_letter_code
_entity_poly.pdbx_strand_id
1 'polypeptide(L)'
;MADAPVTLSGTTVPKLGRFVKMRFDASREKHVLLGPESVVVLNTTGTDILELCDGRTVDEIVSELERRYETSGVGDQVRAFLTGLAARNCVRFDTVSELASSPSDTAAPRTRPTSSGEEGS
;
A
#
# COMPACT_ATOMS: atom_id res chain seq x y z
N MET A 1 4.04 -13.07 16.07
CA MET A 1 3.32 -11.81 16.31
C MET A 1 3.01 -11.23 14.93
N ALA A 2 1.87 -11.64 14.36
CA ALA A 2 1.45 -11.20 13.03
C ALA A 2 0.84 -9.80 13.19
N ASP A 3 1.56 -8.78 12.75
CA ASP A 3 0.99 -7.44 12.57
C ASP A 3 -0.07 -7.56 11.48
N ALA A 4 -1.33 -7.30 11.82
CA ALA A 4 -2.44 -7.44 10.89
C ALA A 4 -2.15 -6.60 9.64
N PRO A 5 -2.28 -7.16 8.42
CA PRO A 5 -1.89 -6.46 7.22
C PRO A 5 -2.78 -5.22 7.10
N VAL A 6 -2.14 -4.04 7.07
CA VAL A 6 -2.80 -2.80 6.67
C VAL A 6 -3.49 -3.09 5.33
N THR A 7 -4.82 -3.13 5.38
CA THR A 7 -5.66 -3.57 4.28
C THR A 7 -5.91 -2.36 3.39
N LEU A 8 -4.88 -1.92 2.66
CA LEU A 8 -5.10 -0.99 1.56
C LEU A 8 -5.90 -1.72 0.48
N SER A 9 -7.09 -1.21 0.17
CA SER A 9 -7.90 -1.75 -0.92
C SER A 9 -7.13 -1.62 -2.23
N GLY A 10 -7.17 -2.67 -3.06
CA GLY A 10 -6.48 -2.69 -4.36
C GLY A 10 -6.91 -1.58 -5.32
N THR A 11 -8.10 -1.01 -5.12
CA THR A 11 -8.68 0.13 -5.86
C THR A 11 -8.19 1.50 -5.41
N THR A 12 -7.33 1.56 -4.38
CA THR A 12 -6.77 2.82 -3.89
C THR A 12 -5.77 3.38 -4.89
N VAL A 13 -5.82 4.69 -5.14
CA VAL A 13 -4.89 5.40 -6.02
C VAL A 13 -3.88 6.17 -5.15
N PRO A 14 -2.64 5.68 -5.01
CA PRO A 14 -1.58 6.43 -4.33
C PRO A 14 -1.14 7.63 -5.18
N LYS A 15 -1.08 8.80 -4.55
CA LYS A 15 -0.56 10.04 -5.15
C LYS A 15 0.50 10.67 -4.28
N LEU A 16 1.51 11.26 -4.90
CA LEU A 16 2.53 12.03 -4.20
C LEU A 16 1.92 13.23 -3.46
N GLY A 17 2.39 13.47 -2.23
CA GLY A 17 1.97 14.61 -1.43
C GLY A 17 2.38 15.94 -2.06
N ARG A 18 1.55 16.99 -1.92
CA ARG A 18 1.74 18.30 -2.56
C ARG A 18 3.11 18.96 -2.27
N PHE A 19 3.70 18.67 -1.12
CA PHE A 19 4.96 19.27 -0.68
C PHE A 19 6.17 18.34 -0.84
N VAL A 20 5.97 17.17 -1.47
CA VAL A 20 6.97 16.12 -1.57
C VAL A 20 7.64 16.22 -2.92
N LYS A 21 8.97 16.26 -2.92
CA LYS A 21 9.76 16.32 -4.16
C LYS A 21 10.66 15.10 -4.25
N MET A 22 10.56 14.39 -5.37
CA MET A 22 11.54 13.38 -5.73
C MET A 22 12.80 14.06 -6.27
N ARG A 23 13.95 13.71 -5.73
CA ARG A 23 15.27 14.17 -6.18
C ARG A 23 16.18 12.97 -6.35
N PHE A 24 17.02 13.01 -7.38
CA PHE A 24 18.10 12.04 -7.51
C PHE A 24 19.32 12.52 -6.70
N ASP A 25 19.77 11.72 -5.76
CA ASP A 25 20.99 11.95 -5.00
C ASP A 25 22.15 11.22 -5.70
N ALA A 26 22.96 11.99 -6.43
CA ALA A 26 24.09 11.45 -7.18
C ALA A 26 25.19 10.86 -6.28
N SER A 27 25.28 11.28 -5.01
CA SER A 27 26.26 10.72 -4.08
C SER A 27 25.89 9.32 -3.59
N ARG A 28 24.60 8.98 -3.65
CA ARG A 28 24.09 7.65 -3.27
C ARG A 28 23.57 6.84 -4.45
N GLU A 29 23.59 7.44 -5.65
CA GLU A 29 23.01 6.92 -6.90
C GLU A 29 21.57 6.41 -6.71
N LYS A 30 20.79 7.13 -5.90
CA LYS A 30 19.44 6.74 -5.49
C LYS A 30 18.48 7.92 -5.54
N HIS A 31 17.22 7.61 -5.81
CA HIS A 31 16.15 8.59 -5.66
C HIS A 31 15.81 8.78 -4.19
N VAL A 32 15.56 10.02 -3.79
CA VAL A 32 15.15 10.40 -2.45
C VAL A 32 13.89 11.26 -2.53
N LEU A 33 12.94 11.00 -1.64
CA LEU A 33 11.79 11.86 -1.41
C LEU A 33 12.14 12.85 -0.30
N LEU A 34 12.12 14.12 -0.64
CA LEU A 34 12.24 15.21 0.31
C LEU A 34 10.84 15.62 0.76
N GLY A 35 10.47 15.24 1.98
CA GLY A 35 9.28 15.70 2.67
C GLY A 35 9.62 16.78 3.72
N PRO A 36 8.62 17.53 4.21
CA PRO A 36 8.82 18.60 5.18
C PRO A 36 9.31 18.07 6.55
N GLU A 37 8.88 16.87 6.94
CA GLU A 37 9.20 16.28 8.25
C GLU A 37 10.26 15.16 8.16
N SER A 38 10.59 14.69 6.94
CA SER A 38 11.44 13.50 6.75
C SER A 38 12.02 13.43 5.33
N VAL A 39 13.24 12.90 5.23
CA VAL A 39 13.83 12.45 3.96
C VAL A 39 13.71 10.93 3.87
N VAL A 40 13.11 10.43 2.79
CA VAL A 40 13.00 9.00 2.54
C VAL A 40 13.89 8.61 1.36
N VAL A 41 14.86 7.74 1.60
CA VAL A 41 15.70 7.20 0.53
C VAL A 41 14.95 6.04 -0.12
N LEU A 42 14.76 6.13 -1.43
CA LEU A 42 14.15 5.08 -2.22
C LEU A 42 15.23 4.08 -2.67
N ASN A 43 14.84 2.81 -2.69
CA ASN A 43 15.56 1.78 -3.42
C ASN A 43 15.06 1.72 -4.87
N THR A 44 15.67 0.85 -5.69
CA THR A 44 15.29 0.65 -7.09
C THR A 44 13.80 0.33 -7.22
N THR A 45 13.32 -0.66 -6.45
CA THR A 45 11.90 -1.05 -6.44
C THR A 45 10.97 0.09 -6.00
N GLY A 46 11.34 0.86 -4.98
CA GLY A 46 10.57 2.01 -4.51
C GLY A 46 10.50 3.15 -5.53
N THR A 47 11.55 3.31 -6.33
CA THR A 47 11.56 4.23 -7.47
C THR A 47 10.57 3.75 -8.53
N ASP A 48 10.63 2.48 -8.94
CA ASP A 48 9.68 1.91 -9.90
C ASP A 48 8.23 1.98 -9.40
N ILE A 49 7.98 1.69 -8.12
CA ILE A 49 6.65 1.84 -7.51
C ILE A 49 6.15 3.28 -7.69
N LEU A 50 7.00 4.28 -7.44
CA LEU A 50 6.63 5.69 -7.55
C LEU A 50 6.49 6.16 -9.00
N GLU A 51 7.28 5.63 -9.93
CA GLU A 51 7.09 5.86 -11.36
C GLU A 51 5.74 5.31 -11.85
N LEU A 52 5.28 4.21 -11.27
CA LEU A 52 3.96 3.63 -11.56
C LEU A 52 2.81 4.36 -10.83
N CYS A 53 3.11 5.18 -9.82
CA CYS A 53 2.14 6.01 -9.09
C CYS A 53 1.71 7.27 -9.86
N ASP A 54 1.34 7.13 -11.13
CA ASP A 54 0.85 8.22 -12.00
C ASP A 54 -0.69 8.28 -12.08
N GLY A 55 -1.37 7.84 -11.00
CA GLY A 55 -2.84 7.73 -10.95
C GLY A 55 -3.39 6.32 -11.16
N ARG A 56 -2.53 5.31 -11.21
CA ARG A 56 -2.90 3.89 -11.23
C ARG A 56 -3.31 3.41 -9.83
N THR A 57 -4.04 2.30 -9.77
CA THR A 57 -4.42 1.68 -8.50
C THR A 57 -3.30 0.79 -7.96
N VAL A 58 -3.33 0.49 -6.65
CA VAL A 58 -2.36 -0.42 -6.02
C VAL A 58 -2.31 -1.78 -6.73
N ASP A 59 -3.46 -2.31 -7.15
CA ASP A 59 -3.54 -3.62 -7.82
C ASP A 59 -2.82 -3.65 -9.18
N GLU A 60 -2.96 -2.56 -9.96
CA GLU A 60 -2.24 -2.40 -11.24
C GLU A 60 -0.73 -2.27 -11.03
N ILE A 61 -0.32 -1.50 -10.01
CA ILE A 61 1.09 -1.31 -9.68
C ILE A 61 1.72 -2.64 -9.28
N VAL A 62 1.03 -3.43 -8.43
CA VAL A 62 1.48 -4.76 -8.00
C VAL A 62 1.60 -5.70 -9.20
N SER A 63 0.58 -5.78 -10.04
CA SER A 63 0.59 -6.65 -11.22
C SER A 63 1.73 -6.30 -12.20
N GLU A 64 2.00 -5.01 -12.41
CA GLU A 64 3.10 -4.57 -13.28
C GLU A 64 4.47 -4.87 -12.66
N LEU A 65 4.63 -4.68 -11.35
CA LEU A 65 5.85 -5.04 -10.62
C LEU A 65 6.12 -6.54 -10.65
N GLU A 66 5.11 -7.37 -10.40
CA GLU A 66 5.21 -8.82 -10.47
C GLU A 66 5.68 -9.27 -11.85
N ARG A 67 5.14 -8.67 -12.91
CA ARG A 67 5.56 -8.95 -14.28
C ARG A 67 6.98 -8.47 -14.58
N ARG A 68 7.36 -7.29 -14.11
CA ARG A 68 8.67 -6.67 -14.41
C ARG A 68 9.83 -7.32 -13.65
N TYR A 69 9.56 -7.80 -12.43
CA TYR A 69 10.54 -8.43 -11.55
C TYR A 69 10.43 -9.97 -11.54
N GLU A 70 9.53 -10.55 -12.35
CA GLU A 70 9.26 -12.01 -12.40
C GLU A 70 9.02 -12.61 -11.00
N THR A 71 8.25 -11.89 -10.19
CA THR A 71 7.99 -12.22 -8.79
C THR A 71 6.49 -12.29 -8.53
N SER A 72 6.08 -12.92 -7.42
CA SER A 72 4.68 -13.00 -7.02
C SER A 72 4.54 -12.77 -5.52
N GLY A 73 3.42 -12.19 -5.11
CA GLY A 73 3.13 -11.93 -3.70
C GLY A 73 3.82 -10.69 -3.15
N VAL A 74 4.24 -9.75 -3.99
CA VAL A 74 4.81 -8.47 -3.54
C VAL A 74 3.74 -7.47 -3.11
N GLY A 75 2.45 -7.81 -3.30
CA GLY A 75 1.33 -6.95 -2.93
C GLY A 75 1.37 -6.45 -1.49
N ASP A 76 1.68 -7.32 -0.53
CA ASP A 76 1.79 -6.92 0.89
C ASP A 76 2.98 -6.00 1.13
N GLN A 77 4.13 -6.24 0.48
CA GLN A 77 5.30 -5.36 0.57
C GLN A 77 5.02 -3.98 -0.02
N VAL A 78 4.37 -3.92 -1.18
CA VAL A 78 4.00 -2.64 -1.82
C VAL A 78 3.02 -1.88 -0.94
N ARG A 79 1.99 -2.57 -0.39
CA ARG A 79 1.01 -1.96 0.52
C ARG A 79 1.68 -1.43 1.80
N ALA A 80 2.57 -2.20 2.42
CA ALA A 80 3.33 -1.77 3.59
C ALA A 80 4.23 -0.56 3.28
N PHE A 81 4.89 -0.57 2.13
CA PHE A 81 5.75 0.52 1.68
C PHE A 81 4.97 1.82 1.47
N LEU A 82 3.84 1.76 0.73
CA LEU A 82 2.97 2.91 0.51
C LEU A 82 2.39 3.44 1.83
N THR A 83 1.99 2.55 2.75
CA THR A 83 1.49 2.93 4.07
C THR A 83 2.55 3.66 4.89
N GLY A 84 3.79 3.19 4.88
CA GLY A 84 4.91 3.85 5.56
C GLY A 84 5.21 5.24 5.00
N LEU A 85 5.05 5.43 3.68
CA LEU A 85 5.15 6.75 3.06
C LEU A 85 3.98 7.67 3.44
N ALA A 86 2.76 7.12 3.52
CA ALA A 86 1.59 7.89 3.94
C ALA A 86 1.68 8.34 5.40
N ALA A 87 2.20 7.50 6.30
CA ALA A 87 2.45 7.86 7.70
C ALA A 87 3.40 9.06 7.86
N ARG A 88 4.26 9.31 6.86
CA ARG A 88 5.19 10.44 6.80
C ARG A 88 4.67 11.62 5.98
N ASN A 89 3.38 11.63 5.62
CA ASN A 89 2.77 12.60 4.72
C ASN A 89 3.46 12.69 3.34
N CYS A 90 4.19 11.64 2.93
CA CYS A 90 4.86 11.60 1.63
C CYS A 90 3.92 11.21 0.48
N VAL A 91 2.95 10.33 0.78
CA VAL A 91 1.95 9.81 -0.17
C VAL A 91 0.56 10.00 0.42
N ARG A 92 -0.40 10.33 -0.41
CA ARG A 92 -1.83 10.36 -0.08
C ARG A 92 -2.54 9.26 -0.86
N PHE A 93 -3.56 8.70 -0.24
CA PHE A 93 -4.47 7.76 -0.88
C PHE A 93 -5.73 8.50 -1.30
N ASP A 94 -6.05 8.45 -2.59
CA ASP A 94 -7.37 8.78 -3.09
C ASP A 94 -8.13 7.47 -3.35
N THR A 95 -9.38 7.40 -2.91
CA THR A 95 -10.30 6.36 -3.38
C THR A 95 -10.95 6.85 -4.67
N VAL A 96 -11.03 5.99 -5.68
CA VAL A 96 -11.91 6.26 -6.81
C VAL A 96 -13.35 6.24 -6.28
N SER A 97 -13.96 7.42 -6.13
CA SER A 97 -15.34 7.56 -5.66
C SER A 97 -16.27 6.82 -6.62
N GLU A 98 -16.90 5.77 -6.10
CA GLU A 98 -17.89 4.92 -6.77
C GLU A 98 -18.97 5.72 -7.54
N LEU A 99 -18.97 5.58 -8.86
CA LEU A 99 -20.22 5.39 -9.60
C LEU A 99 -20.24 4.07 -10.38
N ALA A 100 -19.29 3.16 -10.13
CA ALA A 100 -19.34 1.82 -10.67
C ALA A 100 -18.68 0.81 -9.73
N SER A 101 -19.50 -0.17 -9.32
CA SER A 101 -19.13 -1.48 -8.77
C SER A 101 -18.79 -1.55 -7.29
N SER A 102 -19.86 -1.68 -6.51
CA SER A 102 -20.02 -2.52 -5.32
C SER A 102 -18.73 -3.17 -4.79
N PRO A 103 -18.21 -2.76 -3.63
CA PRO A 103 -17.27 -3.59 -2.90
C PRO A 103 -18.05 -4.74 -2.26
N SER A 104 -17.96 -5.93 -2.87
CA SER A 104 -18.12 -7.19 -2.13
C SER A 104 -16.94 -7.35 -1.16
N ASP A 105 -16.88 -6.49 -0.14
CA ASP A 105 -15.94 -6.66 0.97
C ASP A 105 -16.46 -7.82 1.83
N THR A 106 -16.05 -9.02 1.44
CA THR A 106 -16.23 -10.25 2.20
C THR A 106 -15.16 -10.30 3.28
N ALA A 107 -15.36 -9.55 4.36
CA ALA A 107 -14.53 -9.67 5.56
C ALA A 107 -15.34 -9.42 6.83
N ALA A 108 -16.31 -10.30 7.09
CA ALA A 108 -16.87 -10.45 8.42
C ALA A 108 -16.46 -11.81 9.00
N PRO A 109 -15.44 -11.91 9.87
CA PRO A 109 -15.30 -13.07 10.73
C PRO A 109 -16.37 -12.96 11.83
N ARG A 110 -17.59 -13.40 11.51
CA ARG A 110 -18.62 -13.68 12.51
C ARG A 110 -18.52 -15.14 12.91
N THR A 111 -17.62 -15.44 13.84
CA THR A 111 -17.85 -16.56 14.75
C THR A 111 -18.17 -15.98 16.13
N ARG A 112 -19.47 -15.97 16.45
CA ARG A 112 -19.94 -15.77 17.83
C ARG A 112 -19.32 -16.88 18.69
N PRO A 113 -18.83 -16.59 19.90
CA PRO A 113 -18.76 -17.61 20.92
C PRO A 113 -20.19 -17.85 21.41
N THR A 114 -20.81 -18.97 21.01
CA THR A 114 -21.97 -19.48 21.76
C THR A 114 -21.42 -20.18 23.00
N SER A 115 -21.53 -19.49 24.13
CA SER A 115 -21.61 -20.12 25.44
C SER A 115 -22.79 -21.09 25.50
N SER A 116 -22.62 -22.19 26.25
CA SER A 116 -23.61 -22.79 27.17
C SER A 116 -24.01 -24.25 26.89
N GLY A 117 -23.55 -25.14 27.79
CA GLY A 117 -24.38 -26.20 28.39
C GLY A 117 -24.23 -27.62 27.84
N GLU A 118 -23.36 -28.43 28.44
CA GLU A 118 -23.59 -29.88 28.55
C GLU A 118 -23.06 -30.37 29.90
N GLU A 119 -23.94 -30.34 30.90
CA GLU A 119 -23.74 -31.04 32.18
C GLU A 119 -23.99 -32.53 31.94
N GLY A 120 -22.92 -33.32 31.95
CA GLY A 120 -23.00 -34.78 31.92
C GLY A 120 -23.31 -35.34 33.31
N SER A 121 -24.37 -36.13 33.39
CA SER A 121 -24.75 -36.97 34.53
C SER A 121 -23.84 -38.20 34.70
#